data_AF-B9RTV1-F1
#
_entry.id   AF-B9RTV1-F1
#
_cell.length_a   1.000
_cell.length_b   1.000
_cell.length_c   1.000
_cell.angle_alpha   90.00
_cell.angle_beta   90.00
_cell.angle_gamma   90.00
#
_symmetry.space_group_name_H-M   'P 1'
#
loop_
_entity.id
_entity.type
_entity.pdbx_description
1 polymer ?
#
loop_
_entity_poly.entity_id
_entity_poly.type
_entity_poly.pdbx_seq_one_letter_code
_entity_poly.pdbx_strand_id
1 'polypeptide(L)' 'MVAVNSYKMCLAFVDGGSQPRTPIIIGGHQLEDNLLHFDRANSRFGFSSNLLARSTTCSNF' A
#
# COMPACT_ATOMS: atom_id res chain seq x y z
N MET A 1 -8.41 2.19 -4.58
CA MET A 1 -8.79 2.69 -5.93
C MET A 1 -8.15 4.06 -6.09
N VAL A 2 -7.76 4.45 -7.30
CA VAL A 2 -7.18 5.77 -7.57
C VAL A 2 -8.22 6.61 -8.31
N ALA A 3 -8.46 7.82 -7.82
CA ALA A 3 -9.29 8.79 -8.53
C ALA A 3 -8.51 9.35 -9.72
N VAL A 4 -9.04 9.16 -10.92
CA VAL A 4 -8.49 9.76 -12.15
C VAL A 4 -9.06 11.16 -12.35
N ASN A 5 -10.31 11.36 -11.94
CA ASN A 5 -10.98 12.65 -11.81
C ASN A 5 -12.18 12.50 -10.87
N SER A 6 -12.96 13.58 -10.69
CA SER A 6 -14.11 13.64 -9.77
C SER A 6 -15.21 12.60 -10.03
N TYR A 7 -15.24 11.98 -11.21
CA TYR A 7 -16.30 11.04 -11.61
C TYR A 7 -15.78 9.65 -11.98
N LYS A 8 -14.46 9.44 -11.99
CA LYS A 8 -13.85 8.19 -12.45
C LYS A 8 -12.81 7.70 -11.45
N MET A 9 -12.98 6.44 -11.05
CA MET A 9 -12.00 5.72 -10.27
C MET A 9 -11.54 4.48 -11.01
N CYS A 10 -10.25 4.17 -10.87
CA CYS A 10 -9.64 2.97 -11.43
C CYS A 10 -9.12 2.05 -10.34
N LEU A 11 -9.15 0.75 -10.61
CA LEU A 11 -8.48 -0.24 -9.79
C LEU A 11 -6.96 -0.06 -9.96
N ALA A 12 -6.24 0.08 -8.85
CA ALA A 12 -4.81 0.36 -8.82
C ALA A 12 -3.96 -0.93 -8.92
N PHE A 13 -4.31 -1.78 -9.88
CA PHE A 13 -3.58 -3.01 -10.21
C PHE A 13 -3.16 -2.91 -11.68
N VAL A 14 -1.98 -3.41 -11.98
CA VAL A 14 -1.42 -3.46 -13.33
C VAL A 14 -1.08 -4.89 -13.70
N ASP A 15 -1.17 -5.22 -14.98
CA ASP A 15 -0.74 -6.52 -15.49
C ASP A 15 0.79 -6.63 -15.43
N GLY A 16 1.30 -7.65 -14.74
CA GLY A 16 2.73 -7.93 -14.61
C GLY A 16 3.33 -8.69 -15.80
N GLY A 17 2.51 -9.07 -16.78
CA GLY A 17 2.88 -9.95 -17.89
C GLY A 17 2.84 -11.43 -17.50
N SER A 18 3.22 -12.29 -18.44
CA SER A 18 3.08 -13.76 -18.30
C SER A 18 4.14 -14.42 -17.43
N GLN A 19 5.28 -13.77 -17.19
CA GLN A 19 6.40 -14.32 -16.42
C GLN A 19 7.05 -13.24 -15.52
N PRO A 20 6.32 -12.71 -14.53
CA PRO A 20 6.88 -11.72 -13.62
C PRO A 20 7.90 -12.39 -12.68
N ARG A 21 8.99 -11.68 -12.34
CA ARG A 21 9.99 -12.15 -11.36
C ARG A 21 9.37 -12.43 -10.00
N THR A 22 8.42 -11.59 -9.58
CA THR A 22 7.65 -11.74 -8.35
C THR A 22 6.17 -11.70 -8.70
N PRO A 23 5.35 -12.71 -8.34
CA PRO A 23 3.94 -12.78 -8.75
C PRO A 23 3.07 -11.61 -8.24
N ILE A 24 3.40 -11.06 -7.07
CA ILE A 24 2.66 -9.96 -6.44
C ILE A 24 3.67 -8.95 -5.91
N ILE A 25 3.47 -7.68 -6.27
CA ILE A 25 4.25 -6.56 -5.77
C ILE A 25 3.29 -5.59 -5.08
N ILE A 26 3.50 -5.35 -3.79
CA ILE A 26 2.79 -4.31 -3.05
C ILE A 26 3.54 -2.99 -3.32
N GLY A 27 2.92 -2.12 -4.12
CA GLY A 27 3.51 -0.85 -4.55
C GLY A 27 3.27 0.29 -3.57
N GLY A 28 3.87 1.46 -3.84
CA GLY A 28 3.80 2.63 -2.96
C GLY A 28 2.36 3.05 -2.62
N HIS A 29 1.46 3.06 -3.60
CA HIS A 29 0.06 3.43 -3.37
C HIS A 29 -0.66 2.50 -2.36
N GLN A 30 -0.31 1.22 -2.30
CA GLN A 30 -0.86 0.31 -1.30
C GLN A 30 -0.25 0.50 0.10
N LEU A 31 0.92 1.12 0.19
CA LEU A 31 1.64 1.38 1.43
C LEU A 31 1.30 2.76 2.03
N GLU A 32 0.71 3.67 1.25
CA GLU A 32 0.26 4.98 1.70
C GLU A 32 -0.66 4.86 2.93
N ASP A 33 -0.44 5.72 3.92
CA ASP A 33 -1.17 5.78 5.20
C ASP A 33 -1.28 4.43 5.95
N ASN A 34 -0.29 3.56 5.78
CA ASN A 34 -0.09 2.39 6.63
C ASN A 34 1.27 2.50 7.31
N LEU A 35 1.31 2.37 8.64
CA LEU A 35 2.57 2.30 9.36
C LEU A 35 3.18 0.92 9.15
N LEU A 36 4.37 0.87 8.57
CA LEU A 36 5.11 -0.36 8.29
C LEU A 36 6.20 -0.57 9.32
N HIS A 37 6.28 -1.79 9.86
CA HIS A 37 7.29 -2.17 10.85
C HIS A 37 8.10 -3.37 10.36
N PHE A 38 9.38 -3.10 10.05
CA PHE A 38 10.34 -4.11 9.62
C PHE A 38 11.18 -4.57 10.82
N ASP A 39 10.69 -5.59 11.52
CA ASP A 39 11.39 -6.18 12.66
C ASP A 39 12.35 -7.26 12.18
N ARG A 40 13.56 -6.82 11.81
CA ARG A 40 14.61 -7.72 11.33
C ARG A 40 15.12 -8.67 12.42
N ALA A 41 15.13 -8.23 13.69
CA ALA A 41 15.64 -9.04 14.79
C ALA A 41 14.78 -10.29 14.99
N ASN A 42 13.45 -10.14 14.90
CA ASN A 42 12.52 -11.26 15.01
C ASN A 42 12.12 -11.86 13.66
N SER A 43 12.65 -11.36 12.54
CA SER A 43 12.24 -11.74 11.18
C SER A 43 10.73 -11.59 10.95
N ARG A 44 10.15 -10.47 11.39
CA ARG A 44 8.71 -10.17 11.27
C ARG A 44 8.48 -8.89 10.49
N PHE A 45 7.39 -8.89 9.74
CA PHE A 45 6.84 -7.70 9.10
C PHE A 45 5.47 -7.42 9.73
N GLY A 46 5.33 -6.24 10.35
CA GLY A 46 4.09 -5.75 10.91
C GLY A 46 3.57 -4.56 10.10
N PHE A 47 2.26 -4.39 10.07
CA PHE A 47 1.62 -3.23 9.47
C PHE A 47 0.42 -2.83 10.33
N SER A 48 0.11 -1.54 10.37
CA SER A 48 -1.13 -1.06 10.96
C SER A 48 -2.31 -1.31 10.00
N SER A 49 -3.54 -1.23 10.50
CA SER A 49 -4.67 -0.87 9.64
C SER A 49 -4.47 0.54 9.08
N ASN A 50 -5.16 0.87 7.99
CA ASN A 50 -5.11 2.20 7.38
C ASN A 50 -5.29 3.30 8.45
N LEU A 51 -4.33 4.22 8.53
CA LEU A 51 -4.28 5.28 9.53
C LEU A 51 -5.44 6.27 9.39
N LEU A 52 -6.02 6.41 8.19
CA LEU A 52 -7.22 7.22 7.98
C LEU A 52 -8.39 6.73 8.83
N ALA A 53 -8.49 5.41 9.06
CA ALA A 53 -9.50 4.83 9.94
C ALA A 53 -9.26 5.18 11.43
N ARG A 54 -8.06 5.66 11.76
CA ARG A 54 -7.67 6.16 13.09
C ARG A 54 -7.54 7.69 13.11
N SER A 55 -8.09 8.38 12.11
CA SER A 55 -8.09 9.85 11.99
C SER A 55 -6.69 10.48 12.00
N THR A 56 -5.70 9.81 11.39
CA THR A 56 -4.35 10.36 11.18
C THR A 56 -3.79 9.91 9.82
N THR A 57 -2.69 10.51 9.38
CA THR A 57 -1.96 10.15 8.16
C THR A 57 -0.48 10.03 8.49
N CYS A 58 0.31 9.44 7.58
CA CYS A 58 1.77 9.40 7.76
C CYS A 58 2.39 10.81 7.80
N SER A 59 1.79 11.80 7.14
CA SER A 59 2.29 13.18 7.07
C SER A 59 2.12 13.99 8.35
N ASN A 60 1.46 13.44 9.38
CA ASN A 60 1.31 14.11 10.68
C ASN A 60 2.55 13.93 11.59
N PHE A 61 3.63 13.33 11.09
CA PHE A 61 4.91 13.08 11.74
C PHE A 61 6.06 13.47 10.79
#